data_AF-A0A9E4EH91-F1
#
_entry.id   AF-A0A9E4EH91-F1
#
_cell.length_a   1.000
_cell.length_b   1.000
_cell.length_c   1.000
_cell.angle_alpha   90.00
_cell.angle_beta   90.00
_cell.angle_gamma   90.00
#
_symmetry.space_group_name_H-M   'P 1'
#
loop_
_entity.id
_entity.type
_entity.pdbx_description
1 polymer ?
#
loop_
_entity_poly.entity_id
_entity_poly.type
_entity_poly.pdbx_seq_one_letter_code
_entity_poly.pdbx_strand_id
1 'polypeptide(L)'
;APKRRGRPPKAKVEAAAPKRRGRPPKQQAATNGKRISVSPATARAERAATRAKEVLKGERQKLAAAKERNVEARTKWRATRSATDKAAVKRARVTIKRITSQVAKARDKARTATTRAIELQSADRLSERIRTIEAGLERANAVAATLIDARVQRATETYARNKRAQVERVEARKAKKRAVAAEKAIAELRSGKPRKRKRRARTSKSDS
;
A
#
# COMPACT_ATOMS: atom_id res chain seq x y z
N ALA A 1 -11.36 81.12 -24.89
CA ALA A 1 -11.21 80.02 -23.92
C ALA A 1 -12.49 79.20 -23.87
N PRO A 2 -12.46 77.91 -24.28
CA PRO A 2 -13.48 76.99 -23.77
C PRO A 2 -13.03 75.53 -23.54
N LYS A 3 -13.75 74.90 -22.60
CA LYS A 3 -14.09 73.47 -22.48
C LYS A 3 -12.99 72.47 -22.06
N ARG A 4 -12.78 72.42 -20.74
CA ARG A 4 -12.58 71.17 -19.99
C ARG A 4 -13.77 70.24 -20.25
N ARG A 5 -13.59 69.18 -21.05
CA ARG A 5 -14.55 68.06 -21.12
C ARG A 5 -13.99 66.91 -20.29
N GLY A 6 -14.75 66.58 -19.25
CA GLY A 6 -14.41 65.60 -18.24
C GLY A 6 -14.09 64.23 -18.81
N ARG A 7 -13.14 63.56 -18.15
CA ARG A 7 -12.91 62.13 -18.29
C ARG A 7 -14.20 61.41 -17.89
N PRO A 8 -14.79 60.56 -18.74
CA PRO A 8 -15.88 59.71 -18.30
C PRO A 8 -15.35 58.72 -17.23
N PRO A 9 -16.13 58.42 -16.18
CA PRO A 9 -15.72 57.49 -15.14
C PRO A 9 -15.57 56.07 -15.71
N LYS A 10 -14.49 55.39 -15.30
CA LYS A 10 -14.27 53.97 -15.58
C LYS A 10 -15.43 53.16 -15.00
N ALA A 11 -16.17 52.46 -15.85
CA ALA A 11 -17.10 51.44 -15.42
C ALA A 11 -16.36 50.40 -14.55
N LYS A 12 -16.89 50.17 -13.34
CA LYS A 12 -16.50 49.03 -12.51
C LYS A 12 -17.00 47.77 -13.22
N VAL A 13 -16.10 47.06 -13.88
CA VAL A 13 -16.37 45.70 -14.35
C VAL A 13 -16.13 44.79 -13.15
N GLU A 14 -17.20 44.18 -12.67
CA GLU A 14 -17.17 43.06 -11.72
C GLU A 14 -16.15 42.01 -12.20
N ALA A 15 -15.35 41.52 -11.26
CA ALA A 15 -14.36 40.49 -11.50
C ALA A 15 -15.06 39.17 -11.90
N ALA A 16 -15.31 38.99 -13.18
CA ALA A 16 -15.63 37.69 -13.74
C ALA A 16 -14.39 36.80 -13.62
N ALA A 17 -14.49 35.76 -12.79
CA ALA A 17 -13.45 34.75 -12.60
C ALA A 17 -12.93 34.22 -13.95
N PRO A 18 -11.62 33.99 -14.09
CA PRO A 18 -11.03 33.59 -15.36
C PRO A 18 -11.62 32.26 -15.85
N LYS A 19 -12.28 32.31 -17.01
CA LYS A 19 -12.71 31.14 -17.80
C LYS A 19 -11.51 30.22 -18.02
N ARG A 20 -11.42 29.13 -17.25
CA ARG A 20 -10.43 28.06 -17.45
C ARG A 20 -10.74 27.39 -18.79
N ARG A 21 -10.02 27.79 -19.83
CA ARG A 21 -10.06 27.14 -21.15
C ARG A 21 -9.74 25.63 -20.99
N GLY A 22 -10.71 24.80 -21.36
CA GLY A 22 -10.44 23.52 -22.02
C GLY A 22 -9.78 22.41 -21.22
N ARG A 23 -10.01 22.28 -19.91
CA ARG A 23 -9.80 20.98 -19.24
C ARG A 23 -11.14 20.37 -18.91
N PRO A 24 -11.61 19.36 -19.68
CA PRO A 24 -12.82 18.65 -19.29
C PRO A 24 -12.64 18.08 -17.87
N PRO A 25 -13.71 18.07 -17.05
CA PRO A 25 -13.65 17.48 -15.73
C PRO A 25 -13.19 16.04 -15.88
N LYS A 26 -12.20 15.67 -15.07
CA LYS A 26 -11.66 14.32 -15.00
C LYS A 26 -12.82 13.41 -14.60
N GLN A 27 -13.44 12.76 -15.58
CA GLN A 27 -14.49 11.79 -15.33
C GLN A 27 -13.92 10.80 -14.31
N GLN A 28 -14.57 10.72 -13.15
CA GLN A 28 -14.36 9.63 -12.22
C GLN A 28 -14.72 8.38 -13.01
N ALA A 29 -13.69 7.64 -13.44
CA ALA A 29 -13.88 6.38 -14.12
C ALA A 29 -14.67 5.48 -13.17
N ALA A 30 -15.87 5.09 -13.61
CA ALA A 30 -16.72 4.14 -12.93
C ALA A 30 -15.89 2.95 -12.45
N THR A 31 -15.92 2.74 -11.14
CA THR A 31 -15.40 1.56 -10.46
C THR A 31 -16.32 0.39 -10.76
N ASN A 32 -16.22 -0.15 -11.98
CA ASN A 32 -16.87 -1.40 -12.34
C ASN A 32 -15.84 -2.35 -12.95
N GLY A 33 -15.72 -3.50 -12.29
CA GLY A 33 -14.79 -4.58 -12.63
C GLY A 33 -13.49 -4.47 -11.84
N LYS A 34 -13.15 -5.58 -11.16
CA LYS A 34 -11.86 -5.88 -10.56
C LYS A 34 -10.76 -5.77 -11.62
N ARG A 35 -10.43 -4.55 -12.02
CA ARG A 35 -9.23 -4.25 -12.78
C ARG A 35 -8.11 -4.53 -11.80
N ILE A 36 -7.39 -5.63 -12.02
CA ILE A 36 -5.99 -5.75 -11.59
C ILE A 36 -5.42 -4.36 -11.81
N SER A 37 -4.92 -3.75 -10.75
CA SER A 37 -4.54 -2.34 -10.78
C SER A 37 -3.22 -2.23 -11.53
N VAL A 38 -3.27 -2.49 -12.84
CA VAL A 38 -2.11 -2.50 -13.73
C VAL A 38 -1.50 -1.12 -13.63
N SER A 39 -0.24 -1.07 -13.19
CA SER A 39 0.40 0.21 -12.95
C SER A 39 0.48 1.00 -14.27
N PRO A 40 0.45 2.34 -14.23
CA PRO A 40 0.62 3.15 -15.44
C PRO A 40 1.90 2.81 -16.21
N ALA A 41 2.94 2.35 -15.51
CA ALA A 41 4.18 1.88 -16.10
C ALA A 41 3.97 0.59 -16.91
N THR A 42 3.28 -0.40 -16.34
CA THR A 42 2.94 -1.66 -17.03
C THR A 42 2.09 -1.42 -18.27
N ALA A 43 1.06 -0.57 -18.17
CA ALA A 43 0.22 -0.23 -19.32
C ALA A 43 1.02 0.48 -20.44
N ARG A 44 1.99 1.32 -20.09
CA ARG A 44 2.90 1.96 -21.06
C ARG A 44 3.82 0.93 -21.71
N ALA A 45 4.37 -0.01 -20.93
CA ALA A 45 5.27 -1.04 -21.41
C ALA A 45 4.56 -2.03 -22.36
N GLU A 46 3.33 -2.43 -22.05
CA GLU A 46 2.50 -3.25 -22.94
C GLU A 46 2.25 -2.55 -24.28
N ARG A 47 1.87 -1.26 -24.26
CA ARG A 47 1.71 -0.46 -25.48
C ARG A 47 3.01 -0.32 -26.27
N ALA A 48 4.15 -0.21 -25.58
CA ALA A 48 5.44 -0.17 -26.24
C ALA A 48 5.77 -1.51 -26.91
N ALA A 49 5.46 -2.63 -26.23
CA ALA A 49 5.65 -3.98 -26.77
C ALA A 49 4.76 -4.23 -28.00
N THR A 50 3.49 -3.82 -27.97
CA THR A 50 2.59 -3.96 -29.13
C THR A 50 3.08 -3.13 -30.31
N ARG A 51 3.43 -1.85 -30.09
CA ARG A 51 4.02 -1.01 -31.15
C ARG A 51 5.31 -1.59 -31.73
N ALA A 52 6.19 -2.14 -30.89
CA ALA A 52 7.42 -2.75 -31.36
C ALA A 52 7.18 -4.02 -32.21
N LYS A 53 6.16 -4.82 -31.86
CA LYS A 53 5.71 -5.97 -32.65
C LYS A 53 5.15 -5.55 -34.01
N GLU A 54 4.35 -4.49 -34.05
CA GLU A 54 3.83 -3.94 -35.31
C GLU A 54 4.94 -3.43 -36.22
N VAL A 55 5.94 -2.72 -35.66
CA VAL A 55 7.12 -2.29 -36.43
C VAL A 55 7.87 -3.51 -36.98
N LEU A 56 8.10 -4.54 -36.18
CA LEU A 56 8.74 -5.78 -36.64
C LEU A 56 7.95 -6.45 -37.78
N LYS A 57 6.62 -6.47 -37.69
CA LYS A 57 5.74 -7.01 -38.74
C LYS A 57 5.90 -6.21 -40.04
N GLY A 58 5.87 -4.89 -39.96
CA GLY A 58 6.09 -4.01 -41.11
C GLY A 58 7.45 -4.19 -41.76
N GLU A 59 8.53 -4.30 -40.98
CA GLU A 59 9.87 -4.54 -41.51
C GLU A 59 10.00 -5.93 -42.17
N ARG A 60 9.33 -6.96 -41.63
CA ARG A 60 9.28 -8.29 -42.26
C ARG A 60 8.56 -8.27 -43.60
N GLN A 61 7.45 -7.53 -43.71
CA GLN A 61 6.74 -7.35 -44.98
C GLN A 61 7.62 -6.64 -46.02
N LYS A 62 8.33 -5.57 -45.62
CA LYS A 62 9.31 -4.91 -46.50
C LYS A 62 10.41 -5.86 -46.98
N LEU A 63 10.89 -6.74 -46.10
CA LEU A 63 11.89 -7.74 -46.46
C LEU A 63 11.35 -8.75 -47.47
N ALA A 64 10.10 -9.20 -47.30
CA ALA A 64 9.45 -10.09 -48.25
C ALA A 64 9.33 -9.43 -49.64
N ALA A 65 8.78 -8.22 -49.70
CA ALA A 65 8.67 -7.46 -50.95
C ALA A 65 10.03 -7.18 -51.61
N ALA A 66 11.08 -6.92 -50.82
CA ALA A 66 12.43 -6.74 -51.36
C ALA A 66 13.02 -8.03 -51.94
N LYS A 67 12.69 -9.19 -51.37
CA LYS A 67 13.07 -10.50 -51.91
C LYS A 67 12.36 -10.79 -53.22
N GLU A 68 11.06 -10.51 -53.32
CA GLU A 68 10.28 -10.66 -54.55
C GLU A 68 10.88 -9.81 -55.68
N ARG A 69 11.14 -8.53 -55.43
CA ARG A 69 11.82 -7.64 -56.41
C ARG A 69 13.19 -8.15 -56.83
N ASN A 70 13.92 -8.81 -55.93
CA ASN A 70 15.20 -9.42 -56.30
C ASN A 70 15.02 -10.62 -57.22
N VAL A 71 14.00 -11.44 -57.00
CA VAL A 71 13.65 -12.55 -57.89
C VAL A 71 13.26 -12.01 -59.26
N GLU A 72 12.37 -11.02 -59.33
CA GLU A 72 11.97 -10.37 -60.59
C GLU A 72 13.16 -9.79 -61.35
N ALA A 73 14.03 -9.04 -60.67
CA ALA A 73 15.24 -8.48 -61.28
C ALA A 73 16.18 -9.59 -61.81
N ARG A 74 16.29 -10.71 -61.09
CA ARG A 74 17.11 -11.85 -61.52
C ARG A 74 16.50 -12.54 -62.73
N THR A 75 15.19 -12.71 -62.77
CA THR A 75 14.46 -13.29 -63.91
C THR A 75 14.63 -12.41 -65.14
N LYS A 76 14.44 -11.09 -65.01
CA LYS A 76 14.64 -10.14 -66.10
C LYS A 76 16.08 -10.16 -66.61
N TRP A 77 17.07 -10.11 -65.72
CA TRP A 77 18.47 -10.20 -66.11
C TRP A 77 18.81 -11.51 -66.81
N ARG A 78 18.21 -12.64 -66.41
CA ARG A 78 18.42 -13.93 -67.09
C ARG A 78 17.89 -13.92 -68.51
N ALA A 79 16.76 -13.25 -68.74
CA ALA A 79 16.14 -13.11 -70.06
C ALA A 79 16.92 -12.17 -70.98
N THR A 80 17.32 -11.00 -70.50
CA THR A 80 17.96 -9.96 -71.34
C THR A 80 19.49 -10.05 -71.38
N ARG A 81 20.10 -10.63 -70.35
CA ARG A 81 21.56 -10.62 -70.08
C ARG A 81 22.20 -9.22 -70.08
N SER A 82 21.40 -8.17 -69.99
CA SER A 82 21.88 -6.79 -70.08
C SER A 82 22.70 -6.39 -68.84
N ALA A 83 23.69 -5.51 -69.04
CA ALA A 83 24.48 -4.96 -67.94
C ALA A 83 23.63 -4.12 -66.97
N THR A 84 22.62 -3.42 -67.49
CA THR A 84 21.68 -2.59 -66.72
C THR A 84 20.81 -3.44 -65.78
N ASP A 85 20.28 -4.58 -66.24
CA ASP A 85 19.50 -5.49 -65.40
C ASP A 85 20.40 -6.20 -64.37
N LYS A 86 21.67 -6.49 -64.71
CA LYS A 86 22.67 -6.99 -63.75
C LYS A 86 22.88 -5.97 -62.60
N ALA A 87 22.95 -4.69 -62.93
CA ALA A 87 23.06 -3.62 -61.93
C ALA A 87 21.79 -3.53 -61.06
N ALA A 88 20.60 -3.73 -61.64
CA ALA A 88 19.34 -3.80 -60.88
C ALA A 88 19.34 -4.94 -59.85
N VAL A 89 19.81 -6.14 -60.22
CA VAL A 89 19.99 -7.26 -59.27
C VAL A 89 20.92 -6.90 -58.13
N LYS A 90 22.07 -6.25 -58.42
CA LYS A 90 23.02 -5.81 -57.38
C LYS A 90 22.36 -4.81 -56.41
N ARG A 91 21.64 -3.80 -56.93
CA ARG A 91 20.89 -2.84 -56.10
C ARG A 91 19.86 -3.52 -55.21
N ALA A 92 19.09 -4.46 -55.76
CA ALA A 92 18.10 -5.23 -55.00
C ALA A 92 18.75 -6.04 -53.84
N ARG A 93 19.92 -6.64 -54.06
CA ARG A 93 20.67 -7.34 -52.99
C ARG A 93 21.13 -6.41 -51.87
N VAL A 94 21.61 -5.21 -52.22
CA VAL A 94 22.01 -4.19 -51.23
C VAL A 94 20.80 -3.76 -50.39
N THR A 95 19.65 -3.53 -51.03
CA THR A 95 18.39 -3.22 -50.35
C THR A 95 17.96 -4.33 -49.40
N ILE A 96 18.03 -5.61 -49.81
CA ILE A 96 17.76 -6.75 -48.93
C ILE A 96 18.67 -6.71 -47.71
N LYS A 97 19.99 -6.55 -47.88
CA LYS A 97 20.96 -6.52 -46.77
C LYS A 97 20.61 -5.40 -45.77
N ARG A 98 20.27 -4.20 -46.27
CA ARG A 98 19.83 -3.09 -45.43
C ARG A 98 18.57 -3.43 -44.64
N ILE A 99 17.52 -3.93 -45.31
CA ILE A 99 16.25 -4.26 -44.64
C ILE A 99 16.44 -5.41 -43.65
N THR A 100 17.25 -6.42 -43.95
CA THR A 100 17.59 -7.49 -42.99
C THR A 100 18.18 -6.93 -41.70
N SER A 101 19.07 -5.94 -41.78
CA SER A 101 19.60 -5.27 -40.58
C SER A 101 18.52 -4.50 -39.81
N GLN A 102 17.55 -3.89 -40.50
CA GLN A 102 16.42 -3.21 -39.87
C GLN A 102 15.48 -4.19 -39.17
N VAL A 103 15.18 -5.33 -39.79
CA VAL A 103 14.40 -6.43 -39.19
C VAL A 103 15.09 -6.96 -37.94
N ALA A 104 16.41 -7.13 -37.96
CA ALA A 104 17.18 -7.57 -36.78
C ALA A 104 17.02 -6.56 -35.62
N LYS A 105 17.25 -5.27 -35.88
CA LYS A 105 17.07 -4.19 -34.88
C LYS A 105 15.63 -4.13 -34.35
N ALA A 106 14.63 -4.26 -35.22
CA ALA A 106 13.22 -4.28 -34.82
C ALA A 106 12.89 -5.49 -33.96
N ARG A 107 13.50 -6.66 -34.24
CA ARG A 107 13.32 -7.89 -33.45
C ARG A 107 13.85 -7.71 -32.04
N ASP A 108 15.06 -7.16 -31.90
CA ASP A 108 15.67 -6.96 -30.59
C ASP A 108 14.90 -5.91 -29.78
N LYS A 109 14.40 -4.85 -30.43
CA LYS A 109 13.50 -3.88 -29.80
C LYS A 109 12.18 -4.50 -29.36
N ALA A 110 11.58 -5.38 -30.17
CA ALA A 110 10.36 -6.08 -29.80
C ALA A 110 10.57 -7.05 -28.64
N ARG A 111 11.70 -7.75 -28.61
CA ARG A 111 12.10 -8.65 -27.51
C ARG A 111 12.25 -7.86 -26.20
N THR A 112 13.10 -6.83 -26.19
CA THR A 112 13.34 -6.00 -25.00
C THR A 112 12.05 -5.35 -24.47
N ALA A 113 11.21 -4.80 -25.35
CA ALA A 113 9.94 -4.23 -24.94
C ALA A 113 8.97 -5.28 -24.35
N THR A 114 8.95 -6.49 -24.91
CA THR A 114 8.12 -7.59 -24.39
C THR A 114 8.61 -8.07 -23.03
N THR A 115 9.93 -8.29 -22.88
CA THR A 115 10.54 -8.64 -21.59
C THR A 115 10.20 -7.60 -20.53
N ARG A 116 10.35 -6.32 -20.85
CA ARG A 116 10.05 -5.23 -19.91
C ARG A 116 8.58 -5.20 -19.49
N ALA A 117 7.66 -5.47 -20.41
CA ALA A 117 6.24 -5.55 -20.07
C ALA A 117 5.96 -6.71 -19.10
N ILE A 118 6.58 -7.88 -19.33
CA ILE A 118 6.43 -9.06 -18.48
C ILE A 118 6.99 -8.81 -17.07
N GLU A 119 8.17 -8.20 -16.96
CA GLU A 119 8.78 -7.83 -15.67
C GLU A 119 7.89 -6.89 -14.85
N LEU A 120 7.30 -5.89 -15.51
CA LEU A 120 6.42 -4.95 -14.82
C LEU A 120 5.09 -5.60 -14.41
N GLN A 121 4.54 -6.48 -15.25
CA GLN A 121 3.37 -7.28 -14.87
C GLN A 121 3.65 -8.19 -13.67
N SER A 122 4.81 -8.83 -13.60
CA SER A 122 5.16 -9.67 -12.44
C SER A 122 5.39 -8.84 -11.18
N ALA A 123 6.02 -7.67 -11.29
CA ALA A 123 6.17 -6.73 -10.19
C ALA A 123 4.83 -6.22 -9.64
N ASP A 124 3.87 -5.90 -10.51
CA ASP A 124 2.52 -5.50 -10.10
C ASP A 124 1.81 -6.63 -9.35
N ARG A 125 1.90 -7.88 -9.84
CA ARG A 125 1.32 -9.06 -9.17
C ARG A 125 1.94 -9.32 -7.80
N LEU A 126 3.26 -9.17 -7.67
CA LEU A 126 3.94 -9.29 -6.38
C LEU A 126 3.48 -8.21 -5.41
N SER A 127 3.36 -6.97 -5.89
CA SER A 127 2.87 -5.86 -5.08
C SER A 127 1.44 -6.08 -4.56
N GLU A 128 0.55 -6.63 -5.39
CA GLU A 128 -0.82 -6.99 -4.97
C GLU A 128 -0.83 -8.12 -3.93
N ARG A 129 0.06 -9.12 -4.06
CA ARG A 129 0.21 -10.19 -3.07
C ARG A 129 0.71 -9.64 -1.74
N ILE A 130 1.72 -8.77 -1.75
CA ILE A 130 2.25 -8.12 -0.55
C ILE A 130 1.13 -7.37 0.18
N ARG A 131 0.37 -6.52 -0.53
CA ARG A 131 -0.77 -5.79 0.07
C ARG A 131 -1.82 -6.71 0.68
N THR A 132 -2.07 -7.85 0.04
CA THR A 132 -3.03 -8.83 0.55
C THR A 132 -2.53 -9.48 1.84
N ILE A 133 -1.25 -9.82 1.91
CA ILE A 133 -0.60 -10.37 3.10
C ILE A 133 -0.60 -9.34 4.23
N GLU A 134 -0.20 -8.11 3.96
CA GLU A 134 -0.20 -7.00 4.92
C GLU A 134 -1.59 -6.77 5.52
N ALA A 135 -2.63 -6.68 4.68
CA ALA A 135 -4.00 -6.53 5.15
C ALA A 135 -4.47 -7.75 5.98
N GLY A 136 -4.00 -8.95 5.64
CA GLY A 136 -4.26 -10.16 6.43
C GLY A 136 -3.59 -10.11 7.79
N LEU A 137 -2.32 -9.69 7.84
CA LEU A 137 -1.56 -9.52 9.09
C LEU A 137 -2.16 -8.44 9.98
N GLU A 138 -2.56 -7.29 9.42
CA GLU A 138 -3.22 -6.22 10.17
C GLU A 138 -4.51 -6.72 10.84
N ARG A 139 -5.35 -7.47 10.12
CA ARG A 139 -6.56 -8.08 10.68
C ARG A 139 -6.24 -9.09 11.77
N ALA A 140 -5.27 -9.98 11.53
CA ALA A 140 -4.84 -10.97 12.51
C ALA A 140 -4.30 -10.30 13.79
N ASN A 141 -3.52 -9.24 13.65
CA ASN A 141 -2.99 -8.45 14.76
C ASN A 141 -4.11 -7.74 15.53
N ALA A 142 -5.10 -7.17 14.85
CA ALA A 142 -6.26 -6.56 15.49
C ALA A 142 -7.07 -7.58 16.29
N VAL A 143 -7.29 -8.78 15.73
CA VAL A 143 -7.95 -9.88 16.44
C VAL A 143 -7.12 -10.35 17.65
N ALA A 144 -5.80 -10.49 17.48
CA ALA A 144 -4.92 -10.86 18.59
C ALA A 144 -4.95 -9.82 19.72
N ALA A 145 -4.92 -8.52 19.40
CA ALA A 145 -4.99 -7.44 20.37
C ALA A 145 -6.29 -7.52 21.19
N THR A 146 -7.45 -7.68 20.54
CA THR A 146 -8.75 -7.79 21.24
C THR A 146 -8.82 -9.02 22.14
N LEU A 147 -8.24 -10.16 21.72
CA LEU A 147 -8.16 -11.36 22.55
C LEU A 147 -7.25 -11.19 23.77
N ILE A 148 -6.11 -10.52 23.59
CA ILE A 148 -5.19 -10.19 24.70
C ILE A 148 -5.89 -9.27 25.70
N ASP A 149 -6.54 -8.20 25.22
CA ASP A 149 -7.26 -7.27 26.07
C ASP A 149 -8.37 -7.97 26.87
N ALA A 150 -9.17 -8.82 26.22
CA ALA A 150 -10.20 -9.60 26.89
C ALA A 150 -9.62 -10.54 27.96
N ARG A 151 -8.45 -11.15 27.69
CA ARG A 151 -7.78 -12.03 28.65
C ARG A 151 -7.24 -11.25 29.85
N VAL A 152 -6.63 -10.08 29.60
CA VAL A 152 -6.13 -9.18 30.66
C VAL A 152 -7.30 -8.69 31.50
N GLN A 153 -8.40 -8.25 30.90
CA GLN A 153 -9.61 -7.83 31.61
C GLN A 153 -10.12 -8.93 32.55
N ARG A 154 -10.34 -10.17 32.03
CA ARG A 154 -10.77 -11.31 32.86
C ARG A 154 -9.79 -11.60 34.01
N ALA A 155 -8.49 -11.52 33.76
CA ALA A 155 -7.48 -11.72 34.80
C ALA A 155 -7.55 -10.62 35.88
N THR A 156 -7.69 -9.36 35.48
CA THR A 156 -7.82 -8.23 36.41
C THR A 156 -9.08 -8.29 37.25
N GLU A 157 -10.23 -8.65 36.66
CA GLU A 157 -11.48 -8.87 37.40
C GLU A 157 -11.39 -10.01 38.40
N THR A 158 -10.75 -11.11 37.99
CA THR A 158 -10.55 -12.29 38.85
C THR A 158 -9.64 -11.93 40.03
N TYR A 159 -8.55 -11.22 39.76
CA TYR A 159 -7.66 -10.70 40.80
C TYR A 159 -8.40 -9.76 41.77
N ALA A 160 -9.17 -8.80 41.24
CA ALA A 160 -9.95 -7.85 42.04
C ALA A 160 -10.97 -8.58 42.93
N ARG A 161 -11.71 -9.55 42.40
CA ARG A 161 -12.64 -10.40 43.17
C ARG A 161 -11.93 -11.16 44.29
N ASN A 162 -10.83 -11.84 43.98
CA ASN A 162 -10.05 -12.58 44.96
C ASN A 162 -9.49 -11.66 46.04
N LYS A 163 -9.05 -10.45 45.68
CA LYS A 163 -8.52 -9.49 46.63
C LYS A 163 -9.60 -8.94 47.57
N ARG A 164 -10.79 -8.62 47.06
CA ARG A 164 -11.94 -8.21 47.88
C ARG A 164 -12.32 -9.30 48.88
N ALA A 165 -12.48 -10.54 48.41
CA ALA A 165 -12.77 -11.68 49.28
C ALA A 165 -11.68 -11.90 50.35
N GLN A 166 -10.41 -11.68 50.02
CA GLN A 166 -9.31 -11.74 50.99
C GLN A 166 -9.46 -10.66 52.08
N VAL A 167 -9.75 -9.41 51.69
CA VAL A 167 -9.94 -8.30 52.63
C VAL A 167 -11.15 -8.57 53.53
N GLU A 168 -12.28 -8.98 52.98
CA GLU A 168 -13.49 -9.34 53.75
C GLU A 168 -13.21 -10.44 54.78
N ARG A 169 -12.46 -11.49 54.40
CA ARG A 169 -12.04 -12.55 55.35
C ARG A 169 -11.19 -12.00 56.49
N VAL A 170 -10.27 -11.08 56.19
CA VAL A 170 -9.41 -10.45 57.21
C VAL A 170 -10.23 -9.56 58.13
N GLU A 171 -11.17 -8.79 57.58
CA GLU A 171 -12.07 -7.93 58.34
C GLU A 171 -13.03 -8.73 59.23
N ALA A 172 -13.64 -9.80 58.70
CA ALA A 172 -14.49 -10.71 59.46
C ALA A 172 -13.72 -11.35 60.63
N ARG A 173 -12.46 -11.75 60.41
CA ARG A 173 -11.58 -12.26 61.49
C ARG A 173 -11.32 -11.19 62.56
N LYS A 174 -11.04 -9.94 62.15
CA LYS A 174 -10.86 -8.82 63.08
C LYS A 174 -12.14 -8.51 63.85
N ALA A 175 -13.29 -8.49 63.18
CA ALA A 175 -14.60 -8.27 63.79
C ALA A 175 -14.93 -9.36 64.82
N LYS A 176 -14.72 -10.64 64.48
CA LYS A 176 -14.91 -11.75 65.41
C LYS A 176 -14.01 -11.63 66.65
N LYS A 177 -12.73 -11.26 66.46
CA LYS A 177 -11.83 -11.00 67.60
C LYS A 177 -12.31 -9.85 68.49
N ARG A 178 -12.83 -8.76 67.90
CA ARG A 178 -13.42 -7.64 68.66
C ARG A 178 -14.68 -8.07 69.42
N ALA A 179 -15.56 -8.85 68.80
CA ALA A 179 -16.78 -9.36 69.44
C ALA A 179 -16.45 -10.26 70.64
N VAL A 180 -15.56 -11.23 70.47
CA VAL A 180 -15.10 -12.11 71.57
C VAL A 180 -14.45 -11.31 72.71
N ALA A 181 -13.66 -10.29 72.38
CA ALA A 181 -13.05 -9.41 73.39
C ALA A 181 -14.12 -8.60 74.15
N ALA A 182 -15.16 -8.11 73.47
CA ALA A 182 -16.28 -7.40 74.07
C ALA A 182 -17.12 -8.31 74.97
N GLU A 183 -17.47 -9.51 74.51
CA GLU A 183 -18.19 -10.51 75.31
C GLU A 183 -17.42 -10.87 76.58
N LYS A 184 -16.10 -11.09 76.47
CA LYS A 184 -15.25 -11.35 77.63
C LYS A 184 -15.24 -10.18 78.61
N ALA A 185 -15.16 -8.94 78.12
CA ALA A 185 -15.22 -7.75 78.97
C ALA A 185 -16.57 -7.61 79.70
N ILE A 186 -17.68 -7.90 79.01
CA ILE A 186 -19.03 -7.90 79.60
C ILE A 186 -19.15 -9.01 80.66
N ALA A 187 -18.64 -10.22 80.38
CA ALA A 187 -18.63 -11.33 81.33
C ALA A 187 -17.81 -11.02 82.58
N GLU A 188 -16.63 -10.39 82.43
CA GLU A 188 -15.81 -9.93 83.56
C GLU A 188 -16.59 -8.95 84.45
N LEU A 189 -17.27 -7.95 83.85
CA LEU A 189 -18.10 -6.99 84.58
C LEU A 189 -19.27 -7.66 85.33
N ARG A 190 -19.95 -8.63 84.69
CA ARG A 190 -21.06 -9.38 85.32
C ARG A 190 -20.61 -10.29 86.46
N SER A 191 -19.40 -10.84 86.39
CA SER A 191 -18.90 -11.79 87.40
C SER A 191 -18.55 -11.14 88.75
N GLY A 192 -18.56 -9.80 88.85
CA GLY A 192 -18.26 -9.07 90.09
C GLY A 192 -16.82 -9.22 90.61
N LYS A 193 -15.95 -9.97 89.93
CA LYS A 193 -14.57 -10.17 90.35
C LYS A 193 -13.76 -8.89 90.16
N PRO A 194 -13.17 -8.30 91.22
CA PRO A 194 -12.37 -7.09 91.09
C PRO A 194 -11.19 -7.38 90.16
N ARG A 195 -11.02 -6.55 89.12
CA ARG A 195 -9.86 -6.61 88.22
C ARG A 195 -8.59 -6.55 89.08
N LYS A 196 -7.88 -7.68 89.20
CA LYS A 196 -6.52 -7.69 89.76
C LYS A 196 -5.66 -6.79 88.88
N ARG A 197 -5.45 -5.54 89.30
CA ARG A 197 -4.48 -4.63 88.66
C ARG A 197 -3.13 -5.35 88.66
N LYS A 198 -2.67 -5.80 87.49
CA LYS A 198 -1.27 -6.19 87.31
C LYS A 198 -0.44 -4.95 87.65
N ARG A 199 0.15 -4.93 88.85
CA ARG A 199 1.18 -3.96 89.20
C ARG A 199 2.28 -4.12 88.14
N ARG A 200 2.42 -3.12 87.27
CA ARG A 200 3.61 -3.02 86.43
C ARG A 200 4.76 -2.80 87.40
N ALA A 201 5.62 -3.80 87.55
CA ALA A 201 6.90 -3.61 88.21
C ALA A 201 7.64 -2.53 87.42
N ARG A 202 7.81 -1.35 88.04
CA ARG A 202 8.79 -0.35 87.60
C ARG A 202 10.16 -1.01 87.76
N THR A 203 10.73 -1.53 86.69
CA THR A 203 12.17 -1.77 86.63
C THR A 203 12.82 -0.41 86.41
N SER A 204 13.07 0.32 87.50
CA SER A 204 14.04 1.40 87.52
C SER A 204 15.41 0.77 87.28
N LYS A 205 15.88 0.86 86.04
CA LYS A 205 17.28 0.61 85.72
C LYS A 205 18.02 1.90 86.08
N SER A 206 18.66 1.88 87.24
CA SER A 206 19.66 2.86 87.66
C SER A 206 20.94 2.54 86.89
N ASP A 207 21.25 3.31 85.87
CA ASP A 207 22.60 3.35 85.32
C ASP A 207 23.28 4.59 85.91
N SER A 208 24.35 4.32 86.66
CA SER A 208 25.37 5.26 87.12
C SER A 208 26.39 5.48 86.02
#